data_AF-A0A5D2ATD0-F1
#
_entry.id   AF-A0A5D2ATD0-F1
#
_cell.length_a   1.000
_cell.length_b   1.000
_cell.length_c   1.000
_cell.angle_alpha   90.00
_cell.angle_beta   90.00
_cell.angle_gamma   90.00
#
_symmetry.space_group_name_H-M   'P 1'
#
loop_
_entity.id
_entity.type
_entity.pdbx_description
1 polymer ?
#
loop_
_entity_poly.entity_id
_entity_poly.type
_entity_poly.pdbx_seq_one_letter_code
_entity_poly.pdbx_strand_id
1 'polypeptide(L)'
;MILILLKGVLFARISRLMLNKANLGFYFPCDGPRRGGTCQVFAWDHVFLGLFWMYNSISVVIFHFSWKMQLNVWGTISDKGVVIHVIGGNFAQSSITINRWLRDFLWPQASQVIQSYSSSLSAYDLLFLGAHFV
;
A
#
# COMPACT_ATOMS: atom_id res chain seq x y z
N MET A 1 -3.24 0.15 -10.66
CA MET A 1 -4.37 1.10 -10.56
C MET A 1 -5.01 1.41 -11.92
N ILE A 2 -4.29 2.12 -12.83
CA ILE A 2 -4.87 2.65 -14.09
C ILE A 2 -5.49 1.55 -14.96
N LEU A 3 -4.77 0.43 -15.17
CA LEU A 3 -5.25 -0.69 -15.97
C LEU A 3 -6.61 -1.21 -15.49
N ILE A 4 -6.78 -1.35 -14.17
CA ILE A 4 -7.97 -1.94 -13.54
C ILE A 4 -9.16 -1.00 -13.68
N LEU A 5 -8.97 0.28 -13.35
CA LEU A 5 -10.03 1.27 -13.47
C LEU A 5 -10.42 1.52 -14.93
N LEU A 6 -9.44 1.64 -15.82
CA LEU A 6 -9.69 1.83 -17.25
C LEU A 6 -10.43 0.63 -17.84
N LYS A 7 -10.04 -0.60 -17.48
CA LYS A 7 -10.79 -1.81 -17.86
C LYS A 7 -12.22 -1.77 -17.32
N GLY A 8 -12.41 -1.38 -16.06
CA GLY A 8 -13.74 -1.25 -15.44
C GLY A 8 -14.66 -0.29 -16.19
N VAL A 9 -14.11 0.84 -16.64
CA VAL A 9 -14.83 1.86 -17.42
C VAL A 9 -15.12 1.39 -18.85
N LEU A 10 -14.11 0.90 -19.58
CA LEU A 10 -14.25 0.50 -20.99
C LEU A 10 -15.21 -0.69 -21.17
N PHE A 11 -15.18 -1.65 -20.25
CA PHE A 11 -16.01 -2.85 -20.30
C PHE A 11 -17.24 -2.76 -19.39
N ALA A 12 -17.66 -1.56 -18.98
CA ALA A 12 -18.83 -1.36 -18.10
C ALA A 12 -20.14 -1.80 -18.80
N ARG A 13 -20.30 -1.44 -20.07
CA ARG A 13 -21.56 -1.69 -20.81
C ARG A 13 -21.62 -3.05 -21.51
N ILE A 14 -20.52 -3.45 -22.14
CA ILE A 14 -20.44 -4.65 -22.98
C ILE A 14 -19.05 -5.28 -22.81
N SER A 15 -19.00 -6.61 -22.80
CA SER A 15 -17.77 -7.37 -22.91
C SER A 15 -18.00 -8.59 -23.81
N ARG A 16 -16.92 -9.23 -24.29
CA ARG A 16 -17.05 -10.49 -25.04
C ARG A 16 -17.71 -11.60 -24.22
N LEU A 17 -17.53 -11.58 -22.90
CA LEU A 17 -18.11 -12.57 -21.99
C LEU A 17 -19.59 -12.32 -21.71
N MET A 18 -20.01 -11.05 -21.64
CA MET A 18 -21.39 -10.63 -21.35
C MET A 18 -21.76 -9.41 -22.19
N LEU A 19 -22.76 -9.57 -23.05
CA LEU A 19 -23.19 -8.54 -24.00
C LEU A 19 -24.22 -7.55 -23.41
N ASN A 20 -24.93 -7.94 -22.36
CA ASN A 20 -26.05 -7.21 -21.75
C ASN A 20 -25.69 -6.58 -20.39
N LYS A 21 -24.41 -6.32 -20.13
CA LYS A 21 -23.94 -5.83 -18.83
C LYS A 21 -24.53 -4.45 -18.46
N ALA A 22 -24.79 -3.61 -19.45
CA ALA A 22 -25.48 -2.32 -19.27
C ALA A 22 -26.87 -2.45 -18.61
N ASN A 23 -27.59 -3.56 -18.86
CA ASN A 23 -28.95 -3.75 -18.32
C ASN A 23 -28.95 -4.15 -16.84
N LEU A 24 -27.87 -4.79 -16.38
CA LEU A 24 -27.68 -5.21 -14.99
C LEU A 24 -27.17 -4.06 -14.11
N GLY A 25 -26.69 -2.97 -14.74
CA GLY A 25 -26.26 -1.76 -14.06
C GLY A 25 -24.80 -1.77 -13.61
N PHE A 26 -24.47 -0.82 -12.74
CA PHE A 26 -23.09 -0.57 -12.29
C PHE A 26 -22.64 -1.51 -11.15
N TYR A 27 -23.57 -1.86 -10.26
CA TYR A 27 -23.34 -2.68 -9.08
C TYR A 27 -24.20 -3.95 -9.15
N PHE A 28 -23.56 -5.08 -9.41
CA PHE A 28 -24.17 -6.40 -9.41
C PHE A 28 -23.09 -7.43 -9.10
N PRO A 29 -23.36 -8.49 -8.31
CA PRO A 29 -22.31 -9.40 -7.84
C PRO A 29 -21.79 -10.36 -8.92
N CYS A 30 -22.68 -10.97 -9.70
CA CYS A 30 -22.35 -11.94 -10.75
C CYS A 30 -23.59 -12.28 -11.61
N ASP A 31 -23.39 -12.71 -12.86
CA ASP A 31 -24.41 -13.29 -13.74
C ASP A 31 -24.40 -14.84 -13.66
N GLY A 32 -24.39 -15.35 -12.42
CA GLY A 32 -24.40 -16.77 -12.11
C GLY A 32 -23.12 -17.56 -12.50
N PRO A 33 -23.13 -18.89 -12.27
CA PRO A 33 -21.97 -19.76 -12.50
C PRO A 33 -21.74 -20.11 -13.98
N ARG A 34 -22.62 -19.66 -14.89
CA ARG A 34 -22.51 -19.96 -16.32
C ARG A 34 -21.22 -19.36 -16.89
N ARG A 35 -20.71 -19.92 -17.99
CA ARG A 35 -19.50 -19.46 -18.71
C ARG A 35 -18.19 -19.54 -17.88
N GLY A 36 -18.12 -20.48 -16.94
CA GLY A 36 -16.94 -20.69 -16.08
C GLY A 36 -16.89 -19.79 -14.84
N GLY A 37 -17.98 -19.04 -14.57
CA GLY A 37 -18.08 -18.09 -13.45
C GLY A 37 -17.93 -16.65 -13.92
N THR A 38 -18.87 -15.79 -13.51
CA THR A 38 -18.90 -14.35 -13.86
C THR A 38 -18.77 -13.46 -12.62
N CYS A 39 -18.10 -13.95 -11.58
CA CYS A 39 -17.83 -13.16 -10.38
C CYS A 39 -16.93 -11.97 -10.72
N GLN A 40 -17.18 -10.84 -10.06
CA GLN A 40 -16.35 -9.64 -10.13
C GLN A 40 -16.20 -9.04 -11.54
N VAL A 41 -17.18 -9.26 -12.41
CA VAL A 41 -17.15 -8.72 -13.77
C VAL A 41 -17.62 -7.27 -13.82
N PHE A 42 -18.30 -6.74 -12.79
CA PHE A 42 -18.95 -5.43 -12.82
C PHE A 42 -17.99 -4.27 -12.55
N ALA A 43 -18.40 -3.08 -12.98
CA ALA A 43 -17.55 -1.89 -12.87
C ALA A 43 -17.27 -1.54 -11.40
N TRP A 44 -18.23 -1.78 -10.50
CA TRP A 44 -17.99 -1.66 -9.06
C TRP A 44 -16.89 -2.59 -8.54
N ASP A 45 -16.83 -3.84 -9.01
CA ASP A 45 -15.79 -4.79 -8.58
C ASP A 45 -14.40 -4.34 -9.04
N HIS A 46 -14.33 -3.62 -10.16
CA HIS A 46 -13.09 -3.00 -10.63
C HIS A 46 -12.70 -1.79 -9.77
N VAL A 47 -13.67 -1.04 -9.22
CA VAL A 47 -13.40 0.00 -8.21
C VAL A 47 -12.88 -0.64 -6.93
N PHE A 48 -13.54 -1.69 -6.44
CA PHE A 48 -13.11 -2.48 -5.28
C PHE A 48 -11.67 -2.97 -5.43
N LEU A 49 -11.35 -3.67 -6.53
CA LEU A 49 -9.98 -4.11 -6.79
C LEU A 49 -9.02 -2.92 -6.97
N GLY A 50 -9.50 -1.84 -7.57
CA GLY A 50 -8.78 -0.58 -7.72
C GLY A 50 -8.33 0.01 -6.38
N LEU A 51 -9.17 -0.05 -5.35
CA LEU A 51 -8.84 0.44 -4.00
C LEU A 51 -7.66 -0.32 -3.37
N PHE A 52 -7.61 -1.65 -3.49
CA PHE A 52 -6.46 -2.42 -2.99
C PHE A 52 -5.17 -2.07 -3.71
N TRP A 53 -5.23 -1.89 -5.03
CA TRP A 53 -4.07 -1.49 -5.81
C TRP A 53 -3.63 -0.06 -5.53
N MET A 54 -4.58 0.84 -5.28
CA MET A 54 -4.29 2.19 -4.83
C MET A 54 -3.60 2.15 -3.46
N TYR A 55 -4.14 1.42 -2.49
CA TYR A 55 -3.53 1.21 -1.18
C TYR A 55 -2.10 0.69 -1.30
N ASN A 56 -1.88 -0.38 -2.07
CA ASN A 56 -0.54 -0.93 -2.28
C ASN A 56 0.42 0.08 -2.91
N SER A 57 -0.02 0.81 -3.93
CA SER A 57 0.83 1.81 -4.62
C SER A 57 1.21 2.96 -3.68
N ILE A 58 0.24 3.51 -2.95
CA ILE A 58 0.46 4.62 -2.03
C ILE A 58 1.36 4.18 -0.86
N SER A 59 1.14 3.00 -0.28
CA SER A 59 1.97 2.47 0.80
C SER A 59 3.44 2.35 0.40
N VAL A 60 3.73 1.83 -0.80
CA VAL A 60 5.12 1.73 -1.30
C VAL A 60 5.75 3.11 -1.49
N VAL A 61 4.99 4.09 -2.00
CA VAL A 61 5.49 5.47 -2.17
C VAL A 61 5.83 6.12 -0.81
N ILE A 62 4.95 5.96 0.18
CA ILE A 62 5.18 6.51 1.53
C ILE A 62 6.37 5.82 2.20
N PHE A 63 6.49 4.50 2.11
CA PHE A 63 7.63 3.76 2.64
C PHE A 63 8.94 4.17 1.97
N HIS A 64 8.95 4.31 0.64
CA HIS A 64 10.10 4.83 -0.09
C HIS A 64 10.49 6.23 0.38
N PHE A 65 9.52 7.14 0.53
CA PHE A 65 9.77 8.47 1.03
C PHE A 65 10.36 8.45 2.44
N SER A 66 9.71 7.77 3.38
CA SER A 66 10.15 7.69 4.78
C SER A 66 11.58 7.16 4.89
N TRP A 67 11.87 6.06 4.20
CA TRP A 67 13.17 5.42 4.31
C TRP A 67 14.28 6.24 3.63
N LYS A 68 14.02 6.80 2.45
CA LYS A 68 14.98 7.66 1.74
C LYS A 68 15.30 8.93 2.53
N MET A 69 14.30 9.55 3.15
CA MET A 69 14.50 10.76 3.96
C MET A 69 15.34 10.47 5.20
N GLN A 70 15.06 9.38 5.93
CA GLN A 70 15.83 9.01 7.13
C GLN A 70 17.29 8.61 6.84
N LEU A 71 17.56 8.00 5.68
CA LEU A 71 18.90 7.51 5.33
C LEU A 71 19.80 8.59 4.69
N ASN A 72 19.24 9.48 3.87
CA ASN A 72 20.03 10.36 3.00
C ASN A 72 19.76 11.86 3.19
N VAL A 73 18.75 12.25 3.98
CA VAL A 73 18.38 13.68 4.11
C VAL A 73 18.34 14.12 5.57
N TRP A 74 17.54 13.46 6.39
CA TRP A 74 17.43 13.78 7.81
C TRP A 74 18.67 13.31 8.57
N GLY A 75 19.10 14.13 9.51
CA GLY A 75 20.32 13.92 10.29
C GLY A 75 20.64 15.13 11.14
N THR A 76 21.66 15.00 11.98
CA THR A 76 22.21 16.11 12.76
C THR A 76 23.54 16.55 12.15
N ILE A 77 23.90 17.83 12.36
CA ILE A 77 25.15 18.38 11.86
C ILE A 77 26.10 18.45 13.06
N SER A 78 27.26 17.79 12.96
CA SER A 78 28.32 17.90 13.95
C SER A 78 28.98 19.29 13.89
N ASP A 79 29.61 19.73 14.98
CA ASP A 79 30.36 21.00 15.07
C ASP A 79 31.43 21.19 13.97
N LYS A 80 31.85 20.09 13.32
CA LYS A 80 32.77 20.08 12.17
C LYS A 80 32.08 20.20 10.80
N GLY A 81 30.78 20.44 10.75
CA GLY A 81 29.98 20.54 9.51
C GLY A 81 29.67 19.20 8.84
N VAL A 82 29.97 18.06 9.48
CA VAL A 82 29.68 16.72 8.94
C VAL A 82 28.24 16.33 9.27
N VAL A 83 27.47 15.94 8.26
CA VAL A 83 26.09 15.43 8.42
C VAL A 83 26.12 13.98 8.90
N ILE A 84 25.45 13.71 10.01
CA ILE A 84 25.22 12.38 10.56
C ILE A 84 23.76 12.03 10.33
N HIS A 85 23.48 11.17 9.35
CA HIS A 85 22.12 10.73 9.04
C HIS A 85 21.50 9.89 10.17
N VAL A 86 20.17 9.92 10.28
CA VAL A 86 19.41 9.23 11.37
C VAL A 86 19.68 7.72 11.37
N ILE A 87 19.74 7.13 10.18
CA ILE A 87 20.13 5.74 9.97
C ILE A 87 21.32 5.84 9.03
N GLY A 88 22.51 5.40 9.45
CA GLY A 88 23.76 5.57 8.68
C GLY A 88 23.57 5.27 7.19
N GLY A 89 23.78 6.30 6.35
CA GLY A 89 23.28 6.34 4.98
C GLY A 89 23.80 5.21 4.09
N ASN A 90 22.88 4.48 3.46
CA ASN A 90 23.12 3.59 2.32
C ASN A 90 21.80 3.12 1.67
N PHE A 91 20.89 4.04 1.30
CA PHE A 91 19.64 3.66 0.63
C PHE A 91 19.89 2.89 -0.68
N ALA A 92 20.92 3.29 -1.43
CA ALA A 92 21.23 2.74 -2.75
C ALA A 92 21.56 1.23 -2.74
N GLN A 93 22.20 0.73 -1.68
CA GLN A 93 22.49 -0.70 -1.56
C GLN A 93 21.39 -1.42 -0.78
N SER A 94 20.71 -0.76 0.15
CA SER A 94 19.70 -1.40 1.00
C SER A 94 18.34 -1.55 0.32
N SER A 95 17.93 -0.65 -0.56
CA SER A 95 16.57 -0.67 -1.13
C SER A 95 16.35 -1.68 -2.27
N ILE A 96 17.38 -2.39 -2.71
CA ILE A 96 17.33 -3.25 -3.91
C ILE A 96 16.78 -4.66 -3.66
N THR A 97 16.63 -5.08 -2.40
CA THR A 97 16.10 -6.41 -2.05
C THR A 97 14.94 -6.30 -1.07
N ILE A 98 13.88 -7.08 -1.27
CA ILE A 98 12.71 -7.10 -0.37
C ILE A 98 13.11 -7.48 1.07
N ASN A 99 14.09 -8.37 1.24
CA ASN A 99 14.57 -8.76 2.56
C ASN A 99 15.13 -7.55 3.35
N ARG A 100 15.80 -6.60 2.69
CA ARG A 100 16.30 -5.39 3.36
C ARG A 100 15.20 -4.38 3.68
N TRP A 101 14.13 -4.31 2.89
CA TRP A 101 12.93 -3.55 3.29
C TRP A 101 12.31 -4.08 4.59
N LEU A 102 12.31 -5.41 4.78
CA LEU A 102 11.82 -6.01 6.02
C LEU A 102 12.82 -5.80 7.17
N ARG A 103 14.09 -6.17 6.97
CA ARG A 103 15.11 -6.22 8.02
C ARG A 103 15.65 -4.85 8.42
N ASP A 104 15.84 -3.93 7.48
CA ASP A 104 16.54 -2.66 7.71
C ASP A 104 15.58 -1.45 7.77
N PHE A 105 14.32 -1.62 7.36
CA PHE A 105 13.29 -0.58 7.47
C PHE A 105 12.17 -1.00 8.42
N LEU A 106 11.30 -1.94 8.03
CA LEU A 106 10.08 -2.23 8.78
C LEU A 106 10.36 -2.76 10.20
N TRP A 107 11.28 -3.72 10.34
CA TRP A 107 11.60 -4.31 11.63
C TRP A 107 12.22 -3.31 12.63
N PRO A 108 13.33 -2.61 12.31
CA PRO A 108 13.95 -1.70 13.26
C PRO A 108 13.11 -0.44 13.51
N GLN A 109 12.38 0.08 12.51
CA GLN A 109 11.55 1.28 12.67
C GLN A 109 10.21 0.99 13.37
N ALA A 110 9.83 -0.29 13.52
CA ALA A 110 8.69 -0.65 14.36
C ALA A 110 9.04 -0.67 15.87
N SER A 111 10.33 -0.63 16.23
CA SER A 111 10.77 -0.72 17.63
C SER A 111 10.19 0.39 18.51
N GLN A 112 10.04 1.61 17.97
CA GLN A 112 9.51 2.76 18.70
C GLN A 112 8.02 2.59 19.01
N VAL A 113 7.23 2.02 18.10
CA VAL A 113 5.79 1.85 18.33
C VAL A 113 5.53 0.71 19.32
N ILE A 114 6.19 -0.44 19.16
CA ILE A 114 5.95 -1.62 20.02
C ILE A 114 6.51 -1.49 21.45
N GLN A 115 7.45 -0.57 21.69
CA GLN A 115 8.02 -0.31 23.02
C GLN A 115 7.42 0.92 23.71
N SER A 116 6.35 1.50 23.16
CA SER A 116 5.80 2.78 23.64
C SER A 116 4.77 2.68 24.78
N TYR A 117 4.44 1.48 25.25
CA TYR A 117 3.34 1.22 26.20
C TYR A 117 3.40 2.04 27.50
N SER A 118 4.60 2.30 28.04
CA SER A 118 4.81 3.09 29.27
C SER A 118 5.19 4.56 29.01
N SER A 119 5.00 5.05 27.79
CA SER A 119 5.35 6.41 27.37
C SER A 119 4.13 7.24 26.96
N SER A 120 4.33 8.54 26.69
CA SER A 120 3.30 9.40 26.11
C SER A 120 2.88 8.99 24.69
N LEU A 121 3.59 8.05 24.06
CA LEU A 121 3.29 7.51 22.74
C LEU A 121 2.45 6.22 22.79
N SER A 122 2.04 5.76 23.98
CA SER A 122 1.29 4.50 24.17
C SER A 122 -0.01 4.41 23.36
N ALA A 123 -0.65 5.55 23.05
CA ALA A 123 -1.81 5.59 22.17
C ALA A 123 -1.52 5.06 20.76
N TYR A 124 -0.31 5.30 20.24
CA TYR A 124 0.09 4.82 18.91
C TYR A 124 0.26 3.29 18.88
N ASP A 125 0.73 2.68 19.97
CA ASP A 125 0.81 1.22 20.11
C ASP A 125 -0.57 0.58 20.10
N LEU A 126 -1.52 1.12 20.88
CA LEU A 126 -2.89 0.62 20.91
C LEU A 126 -3.57 0.74 19.54
N LEU A 127 -3.39 1.87 18.84
CA LEU A 127 -3.89 2.03 17.47
C LEU A 127 -3.20 1.11 16.48
N PHE A 128 -1.90 0.84 16.66
CA PHE A 128 -1.15 -0.10 15.83
C PHE A 128 -1.70 -1.51 15.95
N LEU A 129 -1.92 -2.02 17.17
CA LEU A 129 -2.56 -3.32 17.39
C LEU A 129 -4.01 -3.33 16.87
N GLY A 130 -4.79 -2.28 17.15
CA GLY A 130 -6.15 -2.15 16.68
C GLY A 130 -6.28 -2.19 15.16
N ALA A 131 -5.36 -1.53 14.44
CA ALA A 131 -5.32 -1.54 12.98
C ALA A 131 -4.90 -2.89 12.39
N HIS A 132 -4.13 -3.71 13.11
CA HIS A 132 -3.81 -5.09 12.68
C HIS A 132 -4.95 -6.07 12.90
N PHE A 133 -5.87 -5.77 13.82
CA PHE A 133 -7.01 -6.62 14.14
C PHE A 133 -8.16 -6.52 13.12
N VAL A 134 -8.37 -5.33 12.53
CA VAL A 134 -9.40 -5.07 11.52
C VAL A 134 -9.01 -5.63 10.15
#